data_AF-A0A151R4A4-F1
#
_entry.id   AF-A0A151R4A4-F1
#
_cell.length_a   1.000
_cell.length_b   1.000
_cell.length_c   1.000
_cell.angle_alpha   90.00
_cell.angle_beta   90.00
_cell.angle_gamma   90.00
#
_symmetry.space_group_name_H-M   'P 1'
#
loop_
_entity.id
_entity.type
_entity.pdbx_description
1 polymer ?
#
loop_
_entity_poly.entity_id
_entity_poly.type
_entity_poly.pdbx_seq_one_letter_code
_entity_poly.pdbx_strand_id
1 'polypeptide(L)'
;MCALTEEEYTKVDSFKSAKQMCDTLAITYEGSLEVKRNKLSLLIRKYELFGMEENESIQTMFGRFQTIINELTFLGRTLLSQTKKFLVRF
;
A
#
# COMPACT_ATOMS: atom_id res chain seq x y z
N MET A 1 30.37 14.11 31.32
CA MET A 1 30.23 13.12 30.23
C MET A 1 29.19 12.11 30.69
N CYS A 2 27.95 12.21 30.19
CA CYS A 2 26.94 11.20 30.48
C CYS A 2 27.18 10.03 29.53
N ALA A 3 27.78 8.96 30.06
CA ALA A 3 27.94 7.69 29.37
C ALA A 3 26.57 7.01 29.36
N LEU A 4 25.90 7.04 28.21
CA LEU A 4 24.75 6.17 27.95
C LEU A 4 25.22 4.72 28.12
N THR A 5 24.47 3.91 28.86
CA THR A 5 24.77 2.50 29.08
C THR A 5 24.54 1.70 27.78
N GLU A 6 25.32 0.63 27.55
CA GLU A 6 25.25 -0.20 26.33
C GLU A 6 23.84 -0.74 26.02
N GLU A 7 23.03 -0.94 27.07
CA GLU A 7 21.65 -1.42 27.00
C GLU A 7 20.67 -0.39 26.42
N GLU A 8 20.93 0.91 26.65
CA GLU A 8 20.13 2.00 26.07
C GLU A 8 20.51 2.25 24.60
N TYR A 9 21.78 2.04 24.24
CA TYR A 9 22.25 2.11 22.85
C TYR A 9 21.61 1.03 21.98
N THR A 10 21.49 -0.20 22.49
CA THR A 10 20.93 -1.35 21.75
C THR A 10 19.42 -1.26 21.52
N LYS A 11 18.68 -0.47 22.32
CA LYS A 11 17.25 -0.20 22.07
C LYS A 11 17.03 0.85 20.98
N VAL A 12 17.89 1.88 20.93
CA VAL A 12 17.89 2.91 19.88
C VAL A 12 18.50 2.38 18.56
N ASP A 13 19.35 1.35 18.61
CA ASP A 13 19.95 0.68 17.44
C ASP A 13 18.96 -0.17 16.62
N SER A 14 17.76 -0.47 17.15
CA SER A 14 16.75 -1.23 16.40
C SER A 14 16.24 -0.51 15.14
N PHE A 15 16.47 0.81 15.04
CA PHE A 15 16.28 1.59 13.82
C PHE A 15 17.53 2.43 13.53
N LYS A 16 18.41 1.92 12.67
CA LYS A 16 19.73 2.51 12.34
C LYS A 16 19.66 3.86 11.59
N SER A 17 18.47 4.37 11.30
CA SER A 17 18.26 5.66 10.64
C SER A 17 16.83 6.18 10.83
N ALA A 18 16.69 7.51 10.94
CA ALA A 18 15.40 8.20 10.80
C ALA A 18 14.65 7.78 9.51
N LYS A 19 15.40 7.41 8.47
CA LYS A 19 14.85 6.85 7.24
C LYS A 19 14.11 5.53 7.48
N GLN A 20 14.65 4.61 8.28
CA GLN A 20 13.98 3.34 8.57
C GLN A 20 12.72 3.55 9.41
N MET A 21 12.73 4.47 10.38
CA MET A 21 11.51 4.85 11.09
C MET A 21 10.45 5.42 10.16
N CYS A 22 10.81 6.36 9.28
CA CYS A 22 9.88 6.93 8.30
C CYS A 22 9.38 5.89 7.30
N ASP A 23 10.25 5.00 6.81
CA ASP A 23 9.90 3.93 5.87
C ASP A 23 8.96 2.92 6.56
N THR A 24 9.21 2.54 7.82
CA THR A 24 8.31 1.67 8.60
C THR A 24 6.97 2.35 8.86
N LEU A 25 6.95 3.63 9.24
CA LEU A 25 5.70 4.38 9.40
C LEU A 25 4.92 4.47 8.09
N ALA A 26 5.59 4.74 6.96
CA ALA A 26 4.97 4.76 5.64
C ALA A 26 4.43 3.38 5.23
N ILE A 27 5.15 2.30 5.53
CA ILE A 27 4.70 0.91 5.29
C ILE A 27 3.49 0.57 6.17
N THR A 28 3.43 1.08 7.40
CA THR A 28 2.34 0.78 8.34
C THR A 28 1.08 1.60 8.02
N TYR A 29 1.25 2.88 7.61
CA TYR A 29 0.14 3.76 7.24
C TYR A 29 -0.38 3.54 5.82
N GLU A 30 0.49 3.32 4.82
CA GLU A 30 0.08 3.10 3.42
C GLU A 30 -0.07 1.61 3.06
N GLY A 31 0.39 0.71 3.92
CA GLY A 31 0.53 -0.72 3.64
C GLY A 31 1.84 -1.06 2.90
N SER A 32 2.35 -2.27 3.15
CA SER A 32 3.52 -2.79 2.44
C SER A 32 3.24 -2.98 0.94
N LEU A 33 4.29 -3.01 0.11
CA LEU A 33 4.14 -3.32 -1.32
C LEU A 33 3.43 -4.66 -1.55
N GLU A 34 3.64 -5.62 -0.65
CA GLU A 34 2.96 -6.92 -0.68
C GLU A 34 1.47 -6.79 -0.41
N VAL A 35 1.08 -6.01 0.61
CA VAL A 35 -0.33 -5.70 0.90
C VAL A 35 -0.99 -5.00 -0.30
N LYS A 36 -0.28 -4.05 -0.93
CA LYS A 36 -0.77 -3.37 -2.14
C LYS A 36 -0.95 -4.34 -3.32
N ARG A 37 -0.04 -5.30 -3.52
CA ARG A 37 -0.17 -6.36 -4.55
C ARG A 37 -1.32 -7.33 -4.25
N ASN A 38 -1.47 -7.76 -3.01
CA ASN A 38 -2.56 -8.65 -2.60
C ASN A 38 -3.92 -7.96 -2.78
N LYS A 39 -4.02 -6.67 -2.42
CA LYS A 39 -5.22 -5.87 -2.67
C LYS A 39 -5.53 -5.74 -4.17
N LEU A 40 -4.51 -5.53 -5.00
CA LEU A 40 -4.66 -5.48 -6.46
C LEU A 40 -5.18 -6.82 -7.02
N SER A 41 -4.59 -7.94 -6.61
CA SER A 41 -5.03 -9.28 -7.00
C SER A 41 -6.50 -9.54 -6.64
N LEU A 42 -6.90 -9.15 -5.41
CA LEU A 42 -8.29 -9.26 -4.97
C LEU A 42 -9.24 -8.40 -5.82
N LEU A 43 -8.85 -7.18 -6.17
CA LEU A 43 -9.65 -6.29 -7.00
C LEU A 43 -9.77 -6.78 -8.45
N ILE A 44 -8.71 -7.35 -9.01
CA ILE A 44 -8.75 -7.99 -10.33
C ILE A 44 -9.77 -9.14 -10.30
N ARG A 45 -9.70 -10.00 -9.28
CA ARG A 45 -10.66 -11.10 -9.14
C ARG A 45 -12.10 -10.60 -8.97
N LYS A 46 -12.31 -9.51 -8.21
CA LYS A 46 -13.62 -8.87 -8.08
C LYS A 46 -14.13 -8.32 -9.41
N TYR A 47 -13.24 -7.76 -10.23
CA TYR A 47 -13.56 -7.28 -11.57
C TYR A 47 -13.91 -8.45 -12.51
N GLU A 48 -13.13 -9.54 -12.51
CA GLU A 48 -13.39 -10.73 -13.34
C GLU A 48 -14.71 -11.40 -12.99
N LEU A 49 -15.05 -11.44 -11.71
CA LEU A 49 -16.33 -11.97 -11.21
C LEU A 49 -17.44 -10.92 -11.19
N PHE A 50 -17.19 -9.72 -11.70
CA PHE A 50 -18.17 -8.64 -11.63
C PHE A 50 -19.36 -8.97 -12.53
N GLY A 51 -20.54 -9.03 -11.92
CA GLY A 51 -21.81 -9.17 -12.59
C GLY A 51 -22.82 -8.18 -12.05
N MET A 52 -23.83 -7.89 -12.87
CA MET A 52 -25.04 -7.23 -12.42
C MET A 52 -25.88 -8.23 -11.63
N GLU A 53 -26.42 -7.81 -10.48
CA GLU A 53 -27.32 -8.66 -9.71
C GLU A 53 -28.76 -8.55 -10.24
N GLU A 54 -29.58 -9.59 -10.05
CA GLU A 54 -30.93 -9.69 -10.64
C GLU A 54 -31.87 -8.54 -10.26
N ASN A 55 -31.69 -7.94 -9.08
CA ASN A 55 -32.51 -6.85 -8.56
C ASN A 55 -31.77 -5.50 -8.51
N GLU A 56 -30.60 -5.42 -9.14
CA GLU A 56 -29.80 -4.23 -9.14
C GLU A 56 -30.21 -3.27 -10.26
N SER A 57 -30.20 -1.96 -9.99
CA SER A 57 -30.37 -0.97 -11.05
C SER A 57 -29.07 -0.77 -11.85
N ILE A 58 -29.18 -0.39 -13.13
CA ILE A 58 -28.01 -0.09 -13.97
C ILE A 58 -27.13 1.00 -13.33
N GLN A 59 -27.73 2.00 -12.68
CA GLN A 59 -27.00 3.08 -12.01
C GLN A 59 -26.19 2.55 -10.82
N THR A 60 -26.80 1.68 -10.01
CA THR A 60 -26.12 1.03 -8.87
C THR A 60 -24.96 0.16 -9.35
N MET A 61 -25.19 -0.65 -10.38
CA MET A 61 -24.18 -1.50 -11.00
C MET A 61 -23.00 -0.67 -11.51
N PHE A 62 -23.30 0.40 -12.25
CA PHE A 62 -22.29 1.30 -12.78
C PHE A 62 -21.47 1.97 -11.68
N GLY A 63 -22.10 2.37 -10.56
CA GLY A 63 -21.40 2.92 -9.39
C GLY A 63 -20.42 1.92 -8.77
N ARG A 64 -20.83 0.65 -8.60
CA ARG A 64 -19.92 -0.41 -8.12
C ARG A 64 -18.77 -0.65 -9.11
N PHE A 65 -19.07 -0.69 -10.40
CA PHE A 65 -18.07 -0.86 -11.45
C PHE A 65 -17.03 0.26 -11.43
N GLN A 66 -17.47 1.52 -11.38
CA GLN A 66 -16.59 2.68 -11.27
C GLN A 66 -15.71 2.61 -10.02
N THR A 67 -16.25 2.14 -8.90
CA THR A 67 -15.48 1.98 -7.66
C THR A 67 -14.31 1.01 -7.86
N ILE A 68 -14.56 -0.15 -8.50
CA ILE A 68 -13.52 -1.14 -8.78
C ILE A 68 -12.43 -0.56 -9.71
N ILE A 69 -12.83 0.11 -10.79
CA ILE A 69 -11.89 0.72 -11.75
C ILE A 69 -11.06 1.83 -11.10
N ASN A 70 -11.67 2.66 -10.26
CA ASN A 70 -10.98 3.73 -9.54
C ASN A 70 -9.94 3.17 -8.57
N GLU A 71 -10.28 2.13 -7.81
CA GLU A 71 -9.33 1.47 -6.91
C GLU A 71 -8.18 0.79 -7.66
N LEU A 72 -8.47 0.09 -8.76
CA LEU A 72 -7.44 -0.52 -9.62
C LEU A 72 -6.47 0.54 -10.17
N THR A 73 -7.01 1.67 -10.65
CA THR A 73 -6.21 2.76 -11.21
C THR A 73 -5.33 3.41 -10.14
N PHE A 74 -5.89 3.65 -8.95
CA PHE A 74 -5.16 4.24 -7.83
C PHE A 74 -3.99 3.35 -7.37
N LEU A 75 -4.23 2.05 -7.21
CA LEU A 75 -3.19 1.10 -6.82
C LEU A 75 -2.13 0.93 -7.91
N GLY A 76 -2.52 0.84 -9.19
CA GLY A 76 -1.60 0.77 -10.31
C GLY A 76 -0.66 1.97 -10.39
N ARG A 77 -1.20 3.20 -10.26
CA ARG A 77 -0.38 4.43 -10.21
C ARG A 77 0.57 4.46 -9.02
N THR A 78 0.09 4.03 -7.85
CA THR A 78 0.91 4.00 -6.62
C THR A 78 2.07 3.02 -6.75
N LEU A 79 1.85 1.83 -7.31
CA LEU A 79 2.91 0.85 -7.54
C LEU A 79 3.96 1.39 -8.52
N LEU A 80 3.53 1.96 -9.66
CA LEU A 80 4.46 2.56 -10.64
C LEU A 80 5.26 3.73 -10.06
N SER A 81 4.63 4.57 -9.23
CA SER A 81 5.30 5.69 -8.55
C SER A 81 6.38 5.23 -7.58
N GLN A 82 6.08 4.21 -6.77
CA GLN A 82 7.06 3.65 -5.82
C GLN A 82 8.19 2.91 -6.54
N THR A 83 7.90 2.15 -7.60
CA THR A 83 8.95 1.52 -8.43
C THR A 83 9.88 2.56 -9.06
N LYS A 84 9.35 3.70 -9.54
CA LYS A 84 10.18 4.82 -10.02
C LYS A 84 11.04 5.43 -8.91
N LYS A 85 10.52 5.62 -7.69
CA LYS A 85 11.33 6.10 -6.55
C LYS A 85 12.47 5.14 -6.18
N PHE A 86 12.24 3.84 -6.28
CA PHE A 86 13.29 2.83 -6.04
C PHE A 86 14.37 2.84 -7.14
N LEU A 87 13.97 3.04 -8.41
CA LEU A 87 14.91 3.10 -9.55
C LEU A 87 15.74 4.39 -9.59
N VAL A 88 15.22 5.53 -9.13
CA VAL A 88 15.92 6.83 -9.12
C VAL A 88 16.87 6.96 -7.92
N ARG A 89 16.90 5.98 -7.00
CA ARG A 89 17.75 6.01 -5.80
C ARG A 89 19.08 5.24 -5.95
N PHE A 90 19.52 5.01 -7.19
CA PHE A 90 20.87 4.51 -7.51
C PHE A 90 21.61 5.53 -8.39
#